data_AF-A0A939GAR1-F1
#
_entry.id   AF-A0A939GAR1-F1
#
_cell.length_a   1.000
_cell.length_b   1.000
_cell.length_c   1.000
_cell.angle_alpha   90.00
_cell.angle_beta   90.00
_cell.angle_gamma   90.00
#
_symmetry.space_group_name_H-M   'P 1'
#
loop_
_entity.id
_entity.type
_entity.pdbx_description
1 polymer ?
#
loop_
_entity_poly.entity_id
_entity_poly.type
_entity_poly.pdbx_seq_one_letter_code
_entity_poly.pdbx_strand_id
1 'polypeptide(L)'
;MGSTYIIGNYPIWVPPVVVQETLQGVRDDKQYDVVRSSLLALNFFQCDAFTTAIGAADLYRSLRKKGVTIRKANDCLIAQYALQADMALLHNDSDFDLIASQSPLKASRS
;
A
#
# COMPACT_ATOMS: atom_id res chain seq x y z
N MET A 1 11.13 -3.88 13.11
CA MET A 1 10.59 -5.24 12.87
C MET A 1 10.49 -5.57 11.38
N GLY A 2 10.68 -4.61 10.47
CA GLY A 2 10.59 -4.85 9.01
C GLY A 2 11.60 -5.83 8.42
N SER A 3 12.71 -6.07 9.10
CA SER A 3 13.69 -7.09 8.70
C SER A 3 13.13 -8.51 8.79
N THR A 4 12.18 -8.81 9.68
CA THR A 4 11.68 -10.18 9.88
C THR A 4 10.89 -10.70 8.67
N TYR A 5 10.12 -9.85 7.99
CA TYR A 5 9.35 -10.26 6.80
C TYR A 5 10.25 -10.49 5.59
N ILE A 6 11.30 -9.68 5.45
CA ILE A 6 12.31 -9.82 4.38
C ILE A 6 13.18 -11.06 4.65
N ILE A 7 13.60 -11.29 5.90
CA ILE A 7 14.38 -12.47 6.30
C ILE A 7 13.55 -13.76 6.24
N GLY A 8 12.25 -13.67 6.52
CA GLY A 8 11.32 -14.81 6.50
C GLY A 8 10.99 -15.33 5.09
N ASN A 9 11.46 -14.67 4.04
CA ASN A 9 11.19 -15.02 2.64
C ASN A 9 9.68 -15.16 2.32
N TYR A 10 8.85 -14.33 2.96
CA TYR A 10 7.43 -14.28 2.64
C TYR A 10 7.25 -13.65 1.26
N PRO A 11 6.32 -14.16 0.42
CA PRO A 11 6.00 -13.51 -0.83
C PRO A 11 5.44 -12.11 -0.56
N ILE A 12 5.93 -11.12 -1.29
CA ILE A 12 5.54 -9.72 -1.16
C ILE A 12 4.77 -9.31 -2.42
N TRP A 13 3.66 -8.61 -2.21
CA TRP A 13 2.90 -7.97 -3.28
C TRP A 13 3.05 -6.47 -3.22
N VAL A 14 3.13 -5.83 -4.39
CA VAL A 14 3.27 -4.38 -4.51
C VAL A 14 2.09 -3.80 -5.30
N PRO A 15 1.34 -2.84 -4.72
CA PRO A 15 0.33 -2.09 -5.46
C PRO A 15 0.96 -1.22 -6.56
N PRO A 16 0.29 -1.03 -7.72
CA PRO A 16 0.80 -0.17 -8.79
C PRO A 16 1.14 1.26 -8.33
N VAL A 17 0.35 1.80 -7.40
CA VAL A 17 0.58 3.16 -6.85
C VAL A 17 1.86 3.25 -6.03
N VAL A 18 2.26 2.18 -5.31
CA VAL A 18 3.54 2.14 -4.60
C VAL A 18 4.70 2.11 -5.58
N VAL A 19 4.57 1.36 -6.69
CA VAL A 19 5.57 1.38 -7.77
C VAL A 19 5.72 2.78 -8.33
N GLN A 20 4.61 3.46 -8.64
CA GLN A 20 4.60 4.82 -9.15
C GLN A 20 5.29 5.80 -8.19
N GLU A 21 4.87 5.84 -6.92
CA GLU A 21 5.43 6.77 -5.92
C GLU A 21 6.91 6.52 -5.66
N THR A 22 7.31 5.25 -5.61
CA THR A 22 8.71 4.89 -5.38
C THR A 22 9.58 5.35 -6.54
N LEU A 23 9.18 5.08 -7.78
CA LEU A 23 9.93 5.48 -8.97
C LEU A 23 9.97 6.99 -9.16
N GLN A 24 8.89 7.71 -8.84
CA GLN A 24 8.86 9.18 -8.88
C GLN A 24 9.81 9.83 -7.85
N GLY A 25 10.13 9.13 -6.77
CA GLY A 25 11.08 9.59 -5.76
C GLY A 25 12.56 9.46 -6.16
N VAL A 26 12.88 8.67 -7.19
CA VAL A 26 14.27 8.43 -7.62
C VAL A 26 14.72 9.52 -8.59
N ARG A 27 15.83 10.19 -8.27
CA ARG A 27 16.34 11.33 -9.05
C ARG A 27 17.41 10.96 -10.07
N ASP A 28 18.12 9.86 -9.85
CA ASP A 28 19.21 9.39 -10.72
C ASP A 28 18.72 8.26 -11.61
N ASP A 29 18.98 8.37 -12.92
CA ASP A 29 18.47 7.42 -13.92
C ASP A 29 19.03 5.99 -13.73
N LYS A 30 20.29 5.86 -13.29
CA LYS A 30 20.86 4.53 -13.04
C LYS A 30 20.21 3.87 -11.82
N GLN A 31 19.97 4.64 -10.76
CA GLN A 31 19.23 4.17 -9.62
C GLN A 31 17.77 3.86 -9.97
N TYR A 32 17.16 4.65 -10.87
CA TYR A 32 15.79 4.41 -11.33
C TYR A 32 15.66 3.01 -11.93
N ASP A 33 16.57 2.62 -12.82
CA ASP A 33 16.54 1.30 -13.45
C ASP A 33 16.76 0.15 -12.46
N VAL A 34 17.62 0.35 -11.46
CA VAL A 34 17.86 -0.63 -10.39
C VAL A 34 16.61 -0.80 -9.53
N VAL A 35 15.99 0.30 -9.10
CA VAL A 35 14.76 0.29 -8.28
C VAL A 35 13.60 -0.29 -9.07
N ARG A 36 13.44 0.10 -10.34
CA ARG A 36 12.41 -0.43 -11.25
C ARG A 36 12.55 -1.94 -11.39
N SER A 37 13.75 -2.42 -11.73
CA SER A 37 14.00 -3.86 -11.86
C SER A 37 13.69 -4.63 -10.57
N SER A 38 14.03 -4.05 -9.41
CA SER A 38 13.77 -4.65 -8.09
C SER A 38 12.28 -4.72 -7.77
N LEU A 39 11.52 -3.65 -8.01
CA LEU A 39 10.08 -3.62 -7.80
C LEU A 39 9.34 -4.56 -8.76
N LEU A 40 9.82 -4.66 -10.01
CA LEU A 40 9.18 -5.52 -11.01
C LEU A 40 9.45 -7.02 -10.80
N ALA A 41 10.39 -7.37 -9.92
CA ALA A 41 10.63 -8.74 -9.49
C ALA A 41 9.66 -9.22 -8.38
N LEU A 42 8.85 -8.32 -7.80
CA LEU A 42 7.84 -8.65 -6.78
C LEU A 42 6.55 -9.17 -7.42
N ASN A 43 5.64 -9.67 -6.59
CA ASN A 43 4.31 -10.07 -7.05
C ASN A 43 3.41 -8.85 -7.26
N PHE A 44 2.54 -8.92 -8.26
CA PHE A 44 1.55 -7.89 -8.54
C PHE A 44 0.15 -8.34 -8.20
N PHE A 45 -0.68 -7.38 -7.81
CA PHE A 45 -2.11 -7.60 -7.63
C PHE A 45 -2.79 -7.75 -9.00
N GLN A 46 -3.64 -8.76 -9.13
CA GLN A 46 -4.56 -8.93 -10.26
C GLN A 46 -5.96 -8.48 -9.85
N CYS A 47 -6.09 -7.19 -9.53
CA CYS A 47 -7.35 -6.57 -9.13
C CYS A 47 -7.86 -5.68 -10.27
N ASP A 48 -9.17 -5.59 -10.45
CA ASP A 48 -9.76 -4.61 -11.34
C ASP A 48 -9.52 -3.18 -10.81
N ALA A 49 -8.93 -2.33 -11.65
CA ALA A 49 -8.50 -0.99 -11.24
C ALA A 49 -9.68 -0.10 -10.83
N PHE A 50 -10.81 -0.18 -11.53
CA PHE A 50 -12.00 0.62 -11.22
C PHE A 50 -12.66 0.16 -9.92
N THR A 51 -12.81 -1.14 -9.72
CA THR A 51 -13.34 -1.72 -8.49
C THR A 51 -12.47 -1.34 -7.30
N THR A 52 -11.14 -1.38 -7.45
CA THR A 52 -10.21 -0.97 -6.41
C THR A 52 -10.31 0.53 -6.12
N ALA A 53 -10.40 1.37 -7.16
CA ALA A 53 -10.54 2.82 -6.99
C ALA A 53 -11.86 3.19 -6.29
N ILE A 54 -12.98 2.55 -6.64
CA ILE A 54 -14.28 2.75 -6.00
C ILE A 54 -14.20 2.32 -4.53
N GLY A 55 -13.66 1.13 -4.24
CA GLY A 55 -13.50 0.65 -2.87
C GLY A 55 -12.62 1.58 -2.00
N ALA A 56 -11.56 2.13 -2.58
CA ALA A 56 -10.71 3.11 -1.91
C ALA A 56 -11.46 4.41 -1.58
N ALA A 57 -12.31 4.89 -2.51
CA ALA A 57 -13.16 6.05 -2.28
C ALA A 57 -14.19 5.79 -1.18
N ASP A 58 -14.79 4.61 -1.14
CA ASP A 58 -15.75 4.19 -0.11
C ASP A 58 -15.08 4.08 1.26
N LEU A 59 -13.87 3.49 1.32
CA LEU A 59 -13.05 3.44 2.53
C LEU A 59 -12.78 4.86 3.05
N TYR A 60 -12.29 5.76 2.19
CA TYR A 60 -12.03 7.15 2.57
C TYR A 60 -13.29 7.86 3.09
N ARG A 61 -14.43 7.71 2.39
CA ARG A 61 -15.71 8.29 2.82
C ARG A 61 -16.17 7.74 4.17
N SER A 62 -15.96 6.45 4.42
CA SER A 62 -16.30 5.82 5.70
C SER A 62 -15.47 6.37 6.86
N LEU A 63 -14.18 6.60 6.65
CA LEU A 63 -13.27 7.19 7.63
C LEU A 63 -13.65 8.64 7.93
N ARG A 64 -13.94 9.43 6.90
CA ARG A 64 -14.35 10.84 7.04
C ARG A 64 -15.66 10.98 7.82
N LYS A 65 -16.63 10.08 7.62
CA LYS A 65 -17.87 10.04 8.43
C LYS A 65 -17.60 9.80 9.92
N LYS A 66 -16.48 9.16 10.26
CA LYS A 66 -16.04 8.90 11.64
C LYS A 66 -15.10 9.99 12.18
N GLY A 67 -14.92 11.10 11.46
CA GLY A 67 -14.02 12.19 11.86
C GLY A 67 -12.53 11.92 11.58
N VAL A 68 -12.18 10.82 10.92
CA VAL A 68 -10.80 10.50 10.56
C VAL A 68 -10.47 11.12 9.20
N THR A 69 -9.36 11.86 9.14
CA THR A 69 -8.86 12.46 7.89
C THR A 69 -7.54 11.80 7.52
N ILE A 70 -7.52 11.14 6.36
CA ILE A 70 -6.30 10.56 5.78
C ILE A 70 -5.62 11.61 4.92
N ARG A 71 -4.30 11.77 5.09
CA ARG A 71 -3.56 12.89 4.49
C ARG A 71 -3.32 12.70 3.00
N LYS A 72 -3.18 11.46 2.54
CA LYS A 72 -2.94 11.12 1.13
C LYS A 72 -4.07 10.27 0.57
N ALA A 73 -4.60 10.65 -0.59
CA ALA A 73 -5.63 9.87 -1.28
C ALA A 73 -5.16 8.44 -1.60
N ASN A 74 -3.87 8.28 -1.89
CA ASN A 74 -3.26 6.99 -2.23
C ASN A 74 -3.20 6.02 -1.04
N ASP A 75 -3.21 6.48 0.21
CA ASP A 75 -3.18 5.58 1.37
C ASP A 75 -4.44 4.72 1.44
N CYS A 76 -5.61 5.28 1.12
CA CYS A 76 -6.84 4.50 1.02
C CYS A 76 -6.80 3.52 -0.16
N LEU A 77 -6.13 3.87 -1.25
CA LEU A 77 -5.94 2.97 -2.39
C LEU A 77 -5.03 1.79 -2.04
N ILE A 78 -3.90 2.05 -1.38
CA ILE A 78 -2.98 1.03 -0.89
C ILE A 78 -3.69 0.10 0.11
N ALA A 79 -4.41 0.67 1.07
CA ALA A 79 -5.19 -0.10 2.04
C ALA A 79 -6.27 -0.95 1.35
N GLN A 80 -6.91 -0.44 0.30
CA GLN A 80 -7.92 -1.19 -0.43
C GLN A 80 -7.35 -2.42 -1.17
N TYR A 81 -6.15 -2.32 -1.74
CA TYR A 81 -5.47 -3.50 -2.32
C TYR A 81 -5.25 -4.59 -1.25
N ALA A 82 -4.78 -4.21 -0.06
CA ALA A 82 -4.56 -5.14 1.04
C ALA A 82 -5.88 -5.77 1.53
N LEU A 83 -6.95 -4.98 1.65
CA LEU A 83 -8.28 -5.45 2.04
C LEU A 83 -8.87 -6.44 1.02
N GLN A 84 -8.79 -6.15 -0.27
CA GLN A 84 -9.33 -7.03 -1.32
C GLN A 84 -8.60 -8.37 -1.39
N ALA A 85 -7.31 -8.39 -1.10
CA ALA A 85 -6.49 -9.60 -1.11
C ALA A 85 -6.44 -10.33 0.25
N ASP A 86 -7.11 -9.81 1.29
CA ASP A 86 -7.02 -10.26 2.68
C ASP A 86 -5.57 -10.39 3.19
N MET A 87 -4.72 -9.44 2.78
CA MET A 87 -3.28 -9.41 3.12
C MET A 87 -2.98 -8.40 4.22
N ALA A 88 -1.91 -8.68 4.98
CA ALA A 88 -1.35 -7.70 5.90
C ALA A 88 -0.56 -6.63 5.14
N LEU A 89 -0.78 -5.37 5.47
CA LEU A 89 -0.04 -4.23 4.94
C LEU A 89 1.18 -3.94 5.82
N LEU A 90 2.38 -4.06 5.27
CA LEU A 90 3.61 -3.62 5.91
C LEU A 90 3.84 -2.13 5.63
N HIS A 91 4.03 -1.31 6.66
CA HIS A 91 4.16 0.14 6.50
C HIS A 91 5.04 0.80 7.58
N ASN A 92 5.36 2.08 7.35
CA ASN A 92 5.91 2.98 8.36
C ASN A 92 5.19 4.36 8.40
N ASP A 93 4.01 4.47 7.78
CA ASP A 93 3.17 5.66 7.82
C ASP A 93 2.03 5.49 8.84
N SER A 94 1.85 6.44 9.76
CA SER A 94 0.81 6.40 10.79
C SER A 94 -0.62 6.47 10.23
N ASP A 95 -0.79 6.91 8.98
CA ASP A 95 -2.12 6.94 8.36
C ASP A 95 -2.70 5.52 8.22
N PHE A 96 -1.86 4.50 8.01
CA PHE A 96 -2.34 3.11 7.97
C PHE A 96 -2.74 2.57 9.35
N ASP A 97 -2.11 3.04 10.43
CA ASP A 97 -2.56 2.73 11.80
C ASP A 97 -3.97 3.29 12.04
N LEU A 98 -4.23 4.53 11.56
CA LEU A 98 -5.55 5.16 11.65
C LEU A 98 -6.60 4.41 10.82
N ILE A 99 -6.26 4.03 9.59
CA ILE A 99 -7.15 3.23 8.73
C ILE A 99 -7.48 1.89 9.40
N ALA A 100 -6.48 1.17 9.93
CA ALA A 100 -6.65 -0.10 10.61
C ALA A 100 -7.51 0.02 11.88
N SER A 101 -7.40 1.13 12.63
CA SER A 101 -8.22 1.35 13.82
C SER A 101 -9.73 1.47 13.53
N GLN A 102 -10.11 1.74 12.28
CA GLN A 102 -11.49 2.01 11.86
C GLN A 102 -11.99 1.08 10.74
N SER A 103 -11.22 0.07 10.36
CA SER A 103 -11.53 -0.88 9.27
C SER A 103 -10.96 -2.27 9.57
N PRO A 104 -11.30 -3.31 8.79
CA PRO A 104 -10.70 -4.64 8.93
C PRO A 104 -9.24 -4.76 8.49
N LEU A 105 -8.58 -3.65 8.10
CA LEU A 105 -7.21 -3.67 7.57
C LEU A 105 -6.25 -4.25 8.62
N LYS A 106 -5.52 -5.30 8.22
CA LYS A 106 -4.41 -5.87 8.99
C LYS A 106 -3.16 -5.03 8.69
N ALA A 107 -2.74 -4.17 9.61
CA ALA A 107 -1.57 -3.32 9.44
C ALA A 107 -0.42 -3.78 10.37
N SER A 108 0.80 -3.85 9.81
CA SER A 108 2.02 -4.20 10.55
C SER A 108 3.08 -3.12 10.33
N ARG A 109 3.56 -2.53 11.41
CA ARG A 109 4.55 -1.45 11.38
C ARG A 109 5.97 -2.01 11.41
N SER A 110 6.83 -1.55 10.50
CA SER A 110 8.11 -2.18 10.18
C SER A 110 9.33 -1.38 10.60
#